data_AF-A0A150AM02-F1
#
_entry.id   AF-A0A150AM02-F1
#
_cell.length_a   1.000
_cell.length_b   1.000
_cell.length_c   1.000
_cell.angle_alpha   90.00
_cell.angle_beta   90.00
_cell.angle_gamma   90.00
#
_symmetry.space_group_name_H-M   'P 1'
#
loop_
_entity.id
_entity.type
_entity.pdbx_description
1 polymer ?
#
loop_
_entity_poly.entity_id
_entity_poly.type
_entity_poly.pdbx_seq_one_letter_code
_entity_poly.pdbx_strand_id
1 'polypeptide(L)'
;MAKKNPYAHFFFLLGFLGWRDQEKTILLSFSNQRTDSIRGLTKDEFKALTVCLEQEKNKLKPKHDRKLKIVYALMGELGYTYTDRKGASRLDYKKFDQFLLQYGVYKKKLYSYNLKELDELIFQLRARNEKN
;
A
#
# COMPACT_ATOMS: atom_id res chain seq x y z
N MET A 1 -20.83 14.63 -11.30
CA MET A 1 -20.43 13.87 -10.09
C MET A 1 -19.89 12.52 -10.51
N ALA A 2 -18.61 12.22 -10.27
CA ALA A 2 -18.07 10.89 -10.56
C ALA A 2 -18.71 9.85 -9.62
N LYS A 3 -19.38 8.83 -10.17
CA LYS A 3 -19.91 7.70 -9.38
C LYS A 3 -18.74 7.02 -8.68
N LYS A 4 -18.75 6.98 -7.34
CA LYS A 4 -17.76 6.22 -6.56
C LYS A 4 -17.77 4.77 -7.04
N ASN A 5 -16.62 4.24 -7.43
CA ASN A 5 -16.48 2.83 -7.79
C ASN A 5 -16.82 1.97 -6.55
N PRO A 6 -17.89 1.16 -6.57
CA PRO A 6 -18.33 0.38 -5.40
C PRO A 6 -17.29 -0.67 -4.99
N TYR A 7 -16.36 -1.04 -5.88
CA TYR A 7 -15.32 -2.04 -5.65
C TYR A 7 -13.95 -1.43 -5.30
N ALA A 8 -13.86 -0.10 -5.16
CA ALA A 8 -12.59 0.57 -4.86
C ALA A 8 -11.94 0.02 -3.58
N HIS A 9 -12.76 -0.32 -2.57
CA HIS A 9 -12.29 -0.88 -1.32
C HIS A 9 -11.65 -2.27 -1.49
N PHE A 10 -12.23 -3.13 -2.32
CA PHE A 10 -11.67 -4.44 -2.65
C PHE A 10 -10.29 -4.32 -3.29
N PHE A 11 -10.13 -3.45 -4.31
CA PHE A 11 -8.83 -3.24 -4.97
C PHE A 11 -7.78 -2.58 -4.06
N PHE A 12 -8.23 -1.79 -3.08
CA PHE A 12 -7.36 -1.26 -2.04
C PHE A 12 -6.84 -2.39 -1.14
N LEU A 13 -7.72 -3.29 -0.69
CA LEU A 13 -7.34 -4.44 0.15
C LEU A 13 -6.37 -5.37 -0.56
N LEU A 14 -6.65 -5.76 -1.81
CA LEU A 14 -5.71 -6.56 -2.60
C LEU A 14 -4.36 -5.87 -2.78
N GLY A 15 -4.38 -4.53 -3.00
CA GLY A 15 -3.16 -3.73 -3.08
C GLY A 15 -2.36 -3.78 -1.77
N PHE A 16 -3.01 -3.55 -0.63
CA PHE A 16 -2.39 -3.57 0.69
C PHE A 16 -1.80 -4.94 1.05
N LEU A 17 -2.49 -6.02 0.69
CA LEU A 17 -2.06 -7.40 0.95
C LEU A 17 -0.98 -7.88 -0.03
N GLY A 18 -0.80 -7.18 -1.16
CA GLY A 18 0.09 -7.64 -2.23
C GLY A 18 -0.48 -8.80 -3.04
N TRP A 19 -1.82 -8.92 -3.10
CA TRP A 19 -2.53 -10.04 -3.72
C TRP A 19 -3.24 -9.66 -5.02
N ARG A 20 -2.83 -8.58 -5.68
CA ARG A 20 -3.44 -8.15 -6.95
C ARG A 20 -3.35 -9.22 -8.04
N ASP A 21 -2.22 -9.91 -8.13
CA ASP A 21 -2.03 -10.96 -9.13
C ASP A 21 -2.84 -12.24 -8.82
N GLN A 22 -3.38 -12.34 -7.59
CA GLN A 22 -4.22 -13.45 -7.14
C GLN A 22 -5.72 -13.14 -7.22
N GLU A 23 -6.11 -11.97 -7.76
CA GLU A 23 -7.50 -11.50 -7.81
C GLU A 23 -8.45 -12.58 -8.34
N LYS A 24 -8.15 -13.16 -9.51
CA LYS A 24 -9.01 -14.17 -10.16
C LYS A 24 -9.16 -15.42 -9.30
N THR A 25 -8.07 -15.92 -8.74
CA THR A 25 -8.07 -17.11 -7.87
C THR A 25 -8.91 -16.89 -6.62
N ILE A 26 -8.81 -15.70 -6.01
CA ILE A 26 -9.61 -15.32 -4.85
C ILE A 26 -11.10 -15.27 -5.22
N LEU A 27 -11.46 -14.64 -6.34
CA LEU A 27 -12.85 -14.55 -6.80
C LEU A 27 -13.46 -15.93 -7.11
N LEU A 28 -12.68 -16.81 -7.74
CA LEU A 28 -13.10 -18.19 -7.98
C LEU A 28 -13.29 -18.97 -6.68
N SER A 29 -12.41 -18.79 -5.68
CA SER A 29 -12.57 -19.44 -4.38
C SER A 29 -13.86 -19.01 -3.66
N PHE A 30 -14.21 -17.72 -3.70
CA PHE A 30 -15.40 -17.21 -3.01
C PHE A 30 -16.70 -17.45 -3.78
N SER A 31 -16.62 -17.67 -5.09
CA SER A 31 -17.79 -17.98 -5.92
C SER A 31 -18.01 -19.48 -6.14
N ASN A 32 -17.23 -20.35 -5.48
CA ASN A 32 -17.22 -21.79 -5.75
C ASN A 32 -16.99 -22.11 -7.24
N GLN A 33 -15.96 -21.50 -7.82
CA GLN A 33 -15.53 -21.62 -9.23
C GLN A 33 -16.53 -21.05 -10.25
N ARG A 34 -17.58 -20.34 -9.82
CA ARG A 34 -18.64 -19.83 -10.71
C ARG A 34 -18.22 -18.59 -11.51
N THR A 35 -17.37 -17.72 -10.96
CA THR A 35 -16.97 -16.46 -11.62
C THR A 35 -15.56 -16.03 -11.20
N ASP A 36 -14.80 -15.49 -12.15
CA ASP A 36 -13.52 -14.80 -11.91
C ASP A 36 -13.66 -13.26 -11.93
N SER A 37 -14.90 -12.77 -11.98
CA SER A 37 -15.26 -11.35 -12.01
C SER A 37 -16.03 -10.94 -10.75
N ILE A 38 -15.64 -9.80 -10.16
CA ILE A 38 -16.32 -9.20 -8.99
C ILE A 38 -17.81 -8.95 -9.28
N ARG A 39 -18.16 -8.59 -10.52
CA ARG A 39 -19.56 -8.33 -10.90
C ARG A 39 -20.41 -9.60 -10.93
N GLY A 40 -19.78 -10.77 -11.03
CA GLY A 40 -20.47 -12.05 -10.97
C GLY A 40 -20.72 -12.54 -9.55
N LEU A 41 -20.13 -11.89 -8.53
CA LEU A 41 -20.36 -12.27 -7.14
C LEU A 41 -21.76 -11.86 -6.68
N THR A 42 -22.38 -12.72 -5.88
CA THR A 42 -23.56 -12.33 -5.11
C THR A 42 -23.17 -11.31 -4.04
N LYS A 43 -24.17 -10.60 -3.50
CA LYS A 43 -23.94 -9.63 -2.43
C LYS A 43 -23.31 -10.28 -1.19
N ASP A 44 -23.72 -11.50 -0.87
CA ASP A 44 -23.23 -12.23 0.30
C ASP A 44 -21.82 -12.76 0.09
N GLU A 45 -21.50 -13.28 -1.11
CA GLU A 45 -20.14 -13.66 -1.47
C GLU A 45 -19.19 -12.46 -1.41
N PHE A 46 -19.59 -11.31 -1.97
CA PHE A 46 -18.78 -10.11 -1.93
C PHE A 46 -18.58 -9.57 -0.51
N LYS A 47 -19.60 -9.67 0.34
CA LYS A 47 -19.51 -9.31 1.76
C LYS A 47 -18.55 -10.24 2.49
N ALA A 48 -18.68 -11.56 2.31
CA ALA A 48 -17.79 -12.55 2.93
C ALA A 48 -16.33 -12.34 2.50
N LEU A 49 -16.10 -12.12 1.20
CA LEU A 49 -14.80 -11.80 0.63
C LEU A 49 -14.18 -10.55 1.28
N THR A 50 -14.95 -9.46 1.37
CA THR A 50 -14.46 -8.21 1.95
C THR A 50 -14.09 -8.37 3.43
N VAL A 51 -14.91 -9.10 4.21
CA VAL A 51 -14.62 -9.40 5.62
C VAL A 51 -13.32 -10.19 5.76
N CYS A 52 -13.12 -11.22 4.94
CA CYS A 52 -11.91 -12.03 4.97
C CYS A 52 -10.65 -11.18 4.67
N LEU A 53 -10.70 -10.36 3.61
CA LEU A 53 -9.58 -9.47 3.26
C LEU A 53 -9.28 -8.43 4.34
N GLU A 54 -10.30 -7.89 5.01
CA GLU A 54 -10.10 -6.96 6.14
C GLU A 54 -9.46 -7.66 7.35
N GLN A 55 -9.85 -8.89 7.65
CA GLN A 55 -9.21 -9.68 8.72
C GLN A 55 -7.72 -9.89 8.44
N GLU A 56 -7.36 -10.26 7.21
CA GLU A 56 -5.95 -10.42 6.80
C GLU A 56 -5.18 -9.10 6.86
N LYS A 57 -5.79 -8.00 6.40
CA LYS A 57 -5.19 -6.66 6.53
C LYS A 57 -4.93 -6.33 7.99
N ASN A 58 -5.87 -6.58 8.89
CA ASN A 58 -5.74 -6.29 10.32
C ASN A 58 -4.61 -7.09 10.98
N LYS A 59 -4.35 -8.33 10.54
CA LYS A 59 -3.19 -9.12 10.98
C LYS A 59 -1.86 -8.48 10.57
N LEU A 60 -1.80 -7.92 9.36
CA LEU A 60 -0.57 -7.35 8.79
C LEU A 60 -0.36 -5.87 9.17
N LYS A 61 -1.42 -5.14 9.51
CA LYS A 61 -1.40 -3.69 9.76
C LYS A 61 -0.33 -3.28 10.79
N PRO A 62 -0.18 -3.93 11.96
CA PRO A 62 0.85 -3.51 12.92
C PRO A 62 2.28 -3.63 12.37
N LYS A 63 2.56 -4.65 11.56
CA LYS A 63 3.86 -4.83 10.90
C LYS A 63 4.07 -3.77 9.81
N HIS A 64 3.04 -3.52 9.01
CA HIS A 64 3.05 -2.47 7.97
C HIS A 64 3.31 -1.09 8.57
N ASP A 65 2.58 -0.71 9.63
CA ASP A 65 2.75 0.57 10.32
C ASP A 65 4.17 0.71 10.90
N ARG A 66 4.74 -0.36 11.47
CA ARG A 66 6.13 -0.36 11.96
C ARG A 66 7.13 -0.08 10.84
N LYS A 67 6.93 -0.67 9.65
CA LYS A 67 7.79 -0.45 8.48
C LYS A 67 7.65 0.96 7.94
N LEU A 68 6.44 1.51 7.90
CA LEU A 68 6.23 2.91 7.54
C LEU A 68 6.97 3.88 8.49
N LYS A 69 6.97 3.61 9.81
CA LYS A 69 7.75 4.42 10.76
C LYS A 69 9.25 4.41 10.46
N ILE A 70 9.79 3.27 10.04
CA ILE A 70 11.20 3.15 9.62
C ILE A 70 11.43 3.99 8.35
N VAL A 71 10.54 3.90 7.36
CA VAL A 71 10.62 4.73 6.15
C VAL A 71 10.60 6.23 6.51
N TYR A 72 9.73 6.65 7.42
CA TYR A 72 9.65 8.05 7.87
C TYR A 72 10.92 8.52 8.58
N ALA A 73 11.56 7.66 9.38
CA ALA A 73 12.86 7.98 9.99
C ALA A 73 13.94 8.17 8.92
N LEU A 74 14.04 7.23 7.96
CA LEU A 74 14.98 7.30 6.84
C LEU A 74 14.73 8.51 5.94
N MET A 75 13.46 8.89 5.72
CA MET A 75 13.13 10.12 5.00
C MET A 75 13.72 11.35 5.69
N GLY A 76 13.65 11.40 7.02
CA GLY A 76 14.25 12.47 7.82
C GLY A 76 15.77 12.52 7.67
N GLU A 77 16.43 11.37 7.81
CA GLU A 77 17.88 11.23 7.67
C GLU A 77 18.37 11.62 6.26
N LEU A 78 17.61 11.25 5.22
CA LEU A 78 17.94 11.57 3.82
C LEU A 78 17.55 12.99 3.40
N GLY A 79 17.08 13.83 4.32
CA GLY A 79 16.75 15.24 4.04
C GLY A 79 15.47 15.45 3.22
N TYR A 80 14.53 14.49 3.24
CA TYR A 80 13.18 14.70 2.73
C TYR A 80 12.33 15.44 3.77
N THR A 81 12.77 16.64 4.12
CA THR A 81 12.15 17.50 5.13
C THR A 81 11.98 18.93 4.61
N TYR A 82 11.07 19.68 5.23
CA TYR A 82 10.90 21.12 5.06
C TYR A 82 10.61 21.77 6.41
N THR A 83 10.95 23.05 6.56
CA THR A 83 10.61 23.82 7.76
C THR A 83 9.24 24.47 7.58
N ASP A 84 8.31 24.22 8.50
CA ASP A 84 7.00 24.85 8.48
C ASP A 84 7.04 26.31 8.94
N ARG A 85 5.92 27.04 8.80
CA ARG A 85 5.81 28.45 9.20
C ARG A 85 6.05 28.70 10.69
N LYS A 86 6.04 27.66 11.53
CA LYS A 86 6.30 27.72 12.97
C LYS A 86 7.74 27.33 13.31
N GLY A 87 8.60 27.11 12.30
CA GLY A 87 9.99 26.70 12.48
C GLY A 87 10.18 25.21 12.76
N ALA A 88 9.13 24.39 12.72
CA ALA A 88 9.25 22.96 12.98
C ALA A 88 9.62 22.19 11.70
N SER A 89 10.57 21.26 11.82
CA SER A 89 10.92 20.34 10.73
C SER A 89 9.81 19.31 10.51
N ARG A 90 9.37 19.19 9.26
CA ARG A 90 8.31 18.28 8.80
C ARG A 90 8.81 17.42 7.65
N LEU A 91 8.29 16.22 7.51
CA LEU A 91 8.59 15.35 6.36
C LEU A 91 7.94 15.88 5.08
N ASP A 92 8.72 15.96 4.01
CA ASP A 92 8.23 16.33 2.67
C ASP A 92 7.78 15.10 1.91
N TYR A 93 6.54 14.67 2.16
CA TYR A 93 5.93 13.54 1.47
C TYR A 93 5.83 13.74 -0.04
N LYS A 94 5.66 14.98 -0.52
CA LYS A 94 5.49 15.25 -1.95
C LYS A 94 6.80 15.05 -2.69
N LYS A 95 7.89 15.60 -2.17
CA LYS A 95 9.24 15.40 -2.71
C LYS A 95 9.64 13.93 -2.65
N PHE A 96 9.30 13.24 -1.56
CA PHE A 96 9.58 11.82 -1.44
C PHE A 96 8.77 10.97 -2.44
N ASP A 97 7.47 11.24 -2.60
CA ASP A 97 6.65 10.56 -3.62
C ASP A 97 7.18 10.80 -5.04
N GLN A 98 7.66 12.00 -5.36
CA GLN A 98 8.33 12.27 -6.64
C GLN A 98 9.59 11.44 -6.81
N PHE A 99 10.42 11.35 -5.77
CA PHE A 99 11.58 10.45 -5.76
C PHE A 99 11.18 8.99 -5.99
N LEU A 100 10.14 8.49 -5.32
CA LEU A 100 9.69 7.11 -5.50
C LEU A 100 9.19 6.84 -6.92
N LEU A 101 8.44 7.79 -7.50
CA LEU A 101 7.95 7.70 -8.88
C LEU A 101 9.10 7.69 -9.90
N GLN A 102 10.18 8.42 -9.65
CA GLN A 102 11.30 8.51 -10.59
C GLN A 102 12.36 7.42 -10.36
N TYR A 103 12.70 7.11 -9.11
CA TYR A 103 13.86 6.29 -8.73
C TYR A 103 13.51 5.11 -7.83
N GLY A 104 12.33 5.07 -7.22
CA GLY A 104 11.89 3.94 -6.40
C GLY A 104 11.80 2.64 -7.21
N VAL A 105 12.00 1.50 -6.56
CA VAL A 105 11.90 0.17 -7.20
C VAL A 105 10.53 -0.03 -7.86
N TYR A 106 9.46 0.32 -7.15
CA TYR A 106 8.07 0.08 -7.56
C TYR A 106 7.39 1.26 -8.28
N LYS A 107 8.09 2.39 -8.45
CA LYS A 107 7.59 3.57 -9.19
C LYS A 107 6.16 3.99 -8.81
N LYS A 108 5.84 4.01 -7.51
CA LYS A 108 4.52 4.40 -7.00
C LYS A 108 4.63 5.25 -5.74
N LYS A 109 3.52 5.86 -5.32
CA LYS A 109 3.44 6.70 -4.12
C LYS A 109 3.48 5.84 -2.85
N LEU A 110 4.04 6.39 -1.77
CA LEU A 110 4.32 5.66 -0.53
C LEU A 110 3.07 4.98 0.07
N TYR A 111 1.91 5.66 0.05
CA TYR A 111 0.67 5.10 0.62
C TYR A 111 0.16 3.83 -0.09
N SER A 112 0.66 3.55 -1.30
CA SER A 112 0.25 2.40 -2.12
C SER A 112 1.16 1.17 -1.94
N TYR A 113 2.15 1.24 -1.05
CA TYR A 113 3.06 0.12 -0.79
C TYR A 113 2.43 -0.90 0.14
N ASN A 114 2.55 -2.18 -0.20
CA ASN A 114 2.28 -3.32 0.67
C ASN A 114 3.50 -3.64 1.54
N LEU A 115 3.36 -4.64 2.42
CA LEU A 115 4.41 -4.98 3.38
C LEU A 115 5.74 -5.41 2.71
N LYS A 116 5.68 -6.27 1.69
CA LYS A 116 6.88 -6.75 0.97
C LYS A 116 7.59 -5.59 0.27
N GLU A 117 6.83 -4.72 -0.38
CA GLU A 117 7.39 -3.58 -1.09
C GLU A 117 8.02 -2.56 -0.12
N LEU A 118 7.49 -2.43 1.10
CA LEU A 118 8.11 -1.61 2.15
C LEU A 118 9.45 -2.18 2.60
N ASP A 119 9.61 -3.50 2.67
CA ASP A 119 10.90 -4.12 3.01
C ASP A 119 11.96 -3.79 1.95
N GLU A 120 11.61 -3.90 0.67
CA GLU A 120 12.50 -3.55 -0.44
C GLU A 120 12.78 -2.04 -0.52
N LEU A 121 11.78 -1.20 -0.23
CA LEU A 121 11.99 0.24 -0.12
C LEU A 121 12.97 0.58 1.02
N ILE A 122 12.80 -0.01 2.20
CA ILE A 122 13.71 0.21 3.34
C ILE A 122 15.14 -0.20 2.96
N PHE A 123 15.30 -1.33 2.26
CA PHE A 123 16.61 -1.76 1.76
C PHE A 123 17.21 -0.72 0.80
N GLN A 124 16.43 -0.24 -0.18
CA GLN A 124 16.87 0.80 -1.12
C GLN A 124 17.30 2.08 -0.40
N LEU A 125 16.52 2.54 0.59
CA LEU A 125 16.79 3.78 1.33
C LEU A 125 18.04 3.67 2.20
N ARG A 126 18.25 2.52 2.87
CA ARG A 126 19.46 2.27 3.67
C ARG A 126 20.72 2.27 2.82
N ALA A 127 20.70 1.57 1.68
CA ALA A 127 21.81 1.56 0.74
C ALA A 127 22.13 2.96 0.17
N ARG A 128 21.15 3.86 0.15
CA ARG A 128 21.37 5.27 -0.22
C ARG A 128 21.96 6.07 0.94
N ASN A 129 21.53 5.81 2.17
CA ASN A 129 22.01 6.51 3.36
C ASN A 129 23.49 6.22 3.64
N GLU A 130 23.94 4.98 3.42
CA GLU A 130 25.35 4.58 3.58
C GLU A 130 26.31 5.23 2.56
N LYS A 131 25.78 5.85 1.49
CA LYS A 131 26.56 6.54 0.46
C LYS A 131 26.67 8.04 0.66
N ASN A 132 25.98 8.60 1.66
CA ASN A 132 26.00 10.01 2.02
C ASN A 132 26.87 10.21 3.28
#